data_AF-A0A2B7ZXC8-F1
#
_entry.id   AF-A0A2B7ZXC8-F1
#
_cell.length_a   1.000
_cell.length_b   1.000
_cell.length_c   1.000
_cell.angle_alpha   90.00
_cell.angle_beta   90.00
_cell.angle_gamma   90.00
#
_symmetry.space_group_name_H-M   'P 1'
#
loop_
_entity.id
_entity.type
_entity.pdbx_description
1 polymer ?
#
loop_
_entity_poly.entity_id
_entity_poly.type
_entity_poly.pdbx_seq_one_letter_code
_entity_poly.pdbx_strand_id
1 'polypeptide(L)'
;RIMGNASFAEIQDQSGRIQLYFRRDDLCPDDDKTLYNIVFKKLLDIGDIIGAAGYGFKTQTGEISVHVSSFKVLCKSLRPLPVVKETHDEQGNAVSHDA
;
A
#
# COMPACT_ATOMS: atom_id res chain seq x y z
N ARG A 1 2.81 -0.18 -5.35
CA ARG A 1 3.61 -0.46 -6.56
C ARG A 1 3.41 -1.90 -7.03
N ILE A 2 3.16 -2.12 -8.32
CA ILE A 2 2.94 -3.46 -8.90
C ILE A 2 4.18 -3.90 -9.70
N MET A 3 4.62 -5.14 -9.52
CA MET A 3 5.77 -5.77 -10.19
C MET A 3 5.42 -7.20 -10.65
N GLY A 4 4.69 -7.33 -11.76
CA GLY A 4 4.26 -8.64 -12.24
C GLY A 4 3.36 -9.36 -11.23
N ASN A 5 3.83 -10.50 -10.70
CA ASN A 5 3.09 -11.31 -9.72
C ASN A 5 3.38 -10.91 -8.26
N ALA A 6 4.26 -9.93 -8.04
CA ALA A 6 4.50 -9.33 -6.74
C ALA A 6 4.06 -7.87 -6.72
N SER A 7 3.71 -7.36 -5.56
CA SER A 7 3.38 -5.96 -5.34
C SER A 7 3.79 -5.53 -3.95
N PHE A 8 4.06 -4.25 -3.80
CA PHE A 8 4.38 -3.61 -2.54
C PHE A 8 3.34 -2.52 -2.26
N ALA A 9 2.89 -2.41 -1.02
CA ALA A 9 2.07 -1.31 -0.53
C ALA A 9 2.62 -0.84 0.80
N GLU A 10 2.28 0.37 1.22
CA GLU A 10 2.62 0.87 2.54
C GLU A 10 1.32 1.05 3.30
N ILE A 11 1.29 0.55 4.53
CA ILE A 11 0.18 0.80 5.46
C ILE A 11 0.67 1.75 6.54
N GLN A 12 -0.18 2.72 6.87
CA GLN A 12 0.06 3.67 7.94
C GLN A 12 -0.97 3.47 9.04
N ASP A 13 -0.49 3.42 10.28
CA ASP A 13 -1.32 3.51 11.47
C ASP A 13 -0.92 4.73 12.32
N GLN A 14 -1.42 4.81 13.55
CA GLN A 14 -1.11 5.90 14.47
C GLN A 14 0.39 5.97 14.85
N SER A 15 1.08 4.83 14.85
CA SER A 15 2.48 4.71 15.29
C SER A 15 3.49 4.95 14.18
N GLY A 16 3.11 4.71 12.92
CA GLY A 16 3.99 4.92 11.79
C GLY A 16 3.56 4.18 10.54
N ARG A 17 4.55 3.86 9.71
CA ARG A 17 4.39 3.24 8.39
C ARG A 17 5.16 1.92 8.35
N ILE A 18 4.60 0.93 7.67
CA ILE A 18 5.28 -0.34 7.40
C ILE A 18 4.97 -0.82 5.97
N GLN A 19 5.97 -1.41 5.32
CA GLN A 19 5.81 -1.98 4.00
C GLN A 19 5.13 -3.35 4.07
N LEU A 20 4.20 -3.58 3.15
CA LEU A 20 3.52 -4.83 2.89
C LEU A 20 4.01 -5.38 1.55
N TYR A 21 4.40 -6.65 1.55
CA TYR A 21 4.75 -7.42 0.36
C TYR A 21 3.63 -8.41 0.04
N PHE A 22 3.09 -8.32 -1.17
CA PHE A 22 2.05 -9.20 -1.69
C PHE A 22 2.64 -10.03 -2.82
N ARG A 23 2.52 -11.36 -2.72
CA ARG A 23 2.81 -12.27 -3.83
C ARG A 23 1.55 -13.03 -4.20
N ARG A 24 1.18 -12.97 -5.49
CA ARG A 24 -0.06 -13.57 -6.00
C ARG A 24 -0.22 -15.02 -5.60
N ASP A 25 0.83 -15.81 -5.80
CA ASP A 25 0.74 -17.26 -5.67
C ASP A 25 0.68 -17.69 -4.19
N ASP A 26 1.15 -16.83 -3.27
CA ASP A 26 1.06 -17.08 -1.83
C ASP A 26 -0.30 -16.61 -1.27
N LEU A 27 -0.83 -15.50 -1.79
CA LEU A 27 -2.13 -14.94 -1.40
C LEU A 27 -3.31 -15.71 -2.01
N CYS A 28 -3.09 -16.34 -3.15
CA CYS A 28 -4.06 -17.12 -3.90
C CYS A 28 -3.40 -18.46 -4.26
N PRO A 29 -3.34 -19.43 -3.35
CA PRO A 29 -2.68 -20.72 -3.61
C PRO A 29 -3.43 -21.53 -4.68
N ASP A 30 -4.75 -21.47 -4.69
CA ASP A 30 -5.61 -22.16 -5.67
C ASP A 30 -5.64 -21.43 -7.03
N ASP A 31 -6.27 -22.03 -8.04
CA ASP A 31 -6.35 -21.45 -9.38
C ASP A 31 -7.07 -20.09 -9.44
N ASP A 32 -7.94 -19.79 -8.46
CA ASP A 32 -8.61 -18.50 -8.36
C ASP A 32 -7.64 -17.40 -7.89
N LYS A 33 -7.22 -16.55 -8.83
CA LYS A 33 -6.34 -15.39 -8.57
C LYS A 33 -7.11 -14.07 -8.40
N THR A 34 -8.43 -14.11 -8.20
CA THR A 34 -9.30 -12.92 -8.13
C THR A 34 -8.89 -11.94 -7.03
N LEU A 35 -8.56 -12.45 -5.84
CA LEU A 35 -8.19 -11.62 -4.69
C LEU A 35 -6.95 -10.75 -4.99
N TYR A 36 -5.98 -11.27 -5.73
CA TYR A 36 -4.82 -10.48 -6.13
C TYR A 36 -5.07 -9.66 -7.41
N ASN A 37 -5.55 -10.29 -8.49
CA ASN A 37 -5.61 -9.66 -9.81
C ASN A 37 -6.73 -8.63 -9.95
N ILE A 38 -7.81 -8.77 -9.18
CA ILE A 38 -8.96 -7.86 -9.22
C ILE A 38 -8.94 -7.00 -7.97
N VAL A 39 -9.06 -7.61 -6.78
CA VAL A 39 -9.24 -6.84 -5.54
C VAL A 39 -8.00 -6.00 -5.25
N PHE A 40 -6.83 -6.62 -5.11
CA PHE A 40 -5.60 -5.87 -4.79
C PHE A 40 -5.15 -4.96 -5.94
N LYS A 41 -5.03 -5.48 -7.18
CA LYS A 41 -4.42 -4.75 -8.29
C LYS A 41 -5.29 -3.65 -8.92
N LYS A 42 -6.61 -3.83 -8.93
CA LYS A 42 -7.53 -2.98 -9.71
C LYS A 42 -8.50 -2.19 -8.86
N LEU A 43 -8.96 -2.76 -7.75
CA LEU A 43 -10.02 -2.19 -6.93
C LEU A 43 -9.51 -1.54 -5.65
N LEU A 44 -8.28 -1.79 -5.23
CA LEU A 44 -7.71 -1.17 -4.05
C LEU A 44 -7.08 0.18 -4.42
N ASP A 45 -7.42 1.20 -3.65
CA ASP A 45 -7.02 2.58 -3.88
C ASP A 45 -6.19 3.12 -2.72
N ILE A 46 -5.39 4.15 -3.00
CA ILE A 46 -4.69 4.89 -1.95
C ILE A 46 -5.74 5.56 -1.05
N GLY A 47 -5.66 5.28 0.26
CA GLY A 47 -6.60 5.75 1.26
C GLY A 47 -7.58 4.68 1.74
N ASP A 48 -7.67 3.53 1.08
CA ASP A 48 -8.43 2.41 1.64
C ASP A 48 -7.80 1.90 2.93
N ILE A 49 -8.65 1.49 3.88
CA ILE A 49 -8.21 0.84 5.11
C ILE A 49 -8.28 -0.66 4.90
N ILE A 50 -7.14 -1.34 5.07
CA ILE A 50 -7.04 -2.79 4.98
C ILE A 50 -6.48 -3.37 6.28
N GLY A 51 -6.90 -4.59 6.60
CA GLY A 51 -6.21 -5.45 7.56
C GLY A 51 -5.34 -6.44 6.79
N ALA A 52 -4.10 -6.63 7.20
CA ALA A 52 -3.18 -7.59 6.60
C ALA A 52 -2.59 -8.51 7.69
N ALA A 53 -2.45 -9.79 7.38
CA ALA A 53 -1.82 -10.78 8.22
C ALA A 53 -0.73 -11.52 7.44
N GLY A 54 0.33 -11.91 8.13
CA GLY A 54 1.52 -12.48 7.53
C GLY A 54 2.67 -12.57 8.52
N TYR A 55 3.91 -12.62 8.01
CA TYR A 55 5.11 -12.68 8.82
C TYR A 55 6.10 -11.56 8.46
N GLY A 56 6.85 -11.10 9.46
CA GLY A 56 7.87 -10.07 9.28
C GLY A 56 9.12 -10.62 8.58
N PHE A 57 9.69 -9.85 7.67
CA PHE A 57 10.97 -10.14 7.03
C PHE A 57 11.69 -8.84 6.65
N LYS A 58 12.97 -8.93 6.27
CA LYS A 58 13.70 -7.82 5.65
C LYS A 58 13.84 -8.07 4.16
N THR A 59 13.55 -7.06 3.35
CA THR A 59 13.79 -7.12 1.90
C THR A 59 15.28 -7.10 1.60
N GLN A 60 15.66 -7.34 0.34
CA GLN A 60 17.05 -7.25 -0.10
C GLN A 60 17.64 -5.84 0.09
N THR A 61 16.81 -4.80 0.10
CA THR A 61 17.22 -3.41 0.38
C THR A 61 17.31 -3.09 1.87
N GLY A 62 17.02 -4.06 2.75
CA GLY A 62 17.10 -3.92 4.20
C GLY A 62 15.84 -3.39 4.88
N GLU A 63 14.77 -3.15 4.12
CA GLU A 63 13.51 -2.57 4.62
C GLU A 63 12.69 -3.63 5.37
N ILE A 64 12.22 -3.30 6.57
CA ILE A 64 11.33 -4.17 7.36
C ILE A 64 9.97 -4.20 6.66
N SER A 65 9.52 -5.40 6.33
CA SER A 65 8.29 -5.63 5.59
C SER A 65 7.49 -6.79 6.17
N VAL A 66 6.19 -6.81 5.92
CA VAL A 66 5.33 -7.96 6.19
C VAL A 66 5.09 -8.71 4.88
N HIS A 67 5.45 -9.99 4.83
CA HIS A 67 5.03 -10.89 3.76
C HIS A 67 3.58 -11.30 4.00
N VAL A 68 2.66 -10.76 3.21
CA VAL A 68 1.22 -10.92 3.42
C VAL A 68 0.74 -12.29 2.96
N SER A 69 0.17 -13.06 3.88
CA SER A 69 -0.51 -14.34 3.60
C SER A 69 -2.01 -14.17 3.41
N SER A 70 -2.61 -13.13 4.00
CA SER A 70 -4.01 -12.77 3.79
C SER A 70 -4.24 -11.29 4.05
N PHE A 71 -5.23 -10.71 3.38
CA PHE A 71 -5.68 -9.36 3.66
C PHE A 71 -7.19 -9.23 3.50
N LYS A 72 -7.75 -8.18 4.12
CA LYS A 72 -9.17 -7.85 4.05
C LYS A 72 -9.34 -6.35 3.92
N VAL A 73 -10.25 -5.92 3.04
CA VAL A 73 -10.69 -4.53 3.00
C VAL A 73 -11.59 -4.26 4.20
N LEU A 74 -11.21 -3.30 5.02
CA LEU A 74 -11.96 -2.89 6.22
C LEU A 74 -12.84 -1.68 5.93
N CYS A 75 -12.34 -0.75 5.13
CA CYS A 75 -13.09 0.43 4.68
C CYS A 75 -12.62 0.86 3.28
N LYS A 76 -13.58 1.20 2.41
CA LYS A 76 -13.31 1.78 1.10
C LYS A 76 -13.41 3.30 1.19
N SER A 77 -12.36 3.96 0.71
CA SER A 77 -12.33 5.42 0.65
C SER A 77 -13.04 5.91 -0.61
N LEU A 78 -14.10 6.71 -0.43
CA LEU A 78 -14.85 7.30 -1.55
C LEU A 78 -14.21 8.57 -2.11
N ARG A 79 -13.26 9.14 -1.38
CA ARG A 79 -12.49 10.32 -1.77
C ARG A 79 -11.01 9.99 -1.68
N PRO A 80 -10.19 10.51 -2.61
CA PRO A 80 -8.75 10.30 -2.54
C PRO A 80 -8.18 10.96 -1.28
N LEU A 81 -7.03 10.46 -0.83
CA LEU A 81 -6.26 11.16 0.20
C LEU A 81 -5.92 12.58 -0.29
N PRO A 82 -5.97 13.57 0.61
CA PRO A 82 -5.54 14.92 0.29
C PRO A 82 -4.10 14.92 -0.24
N VAL A 83 -3.86 15.66 -1.31
CA VAL A 83 -2.53 15.78 -1.94
C VAL A 83 -1.83 16.99 -1.34
N VAL A 84 -0.60 16.82 -0.87
CA VAL A 84 0.26 17.94 -0.43
C VAL A 84 0.40 18.91 -1.60
N LYS A 85 0.12 20.19 -1.35
CA LYS A 85 0.29 21.25 -2.36
C LYS A 85 1.61 21.95 -2.11
N GLU A 86 2.49 21.93 -3.10
CA GLU A 86 3.69 22.77 -3.11
C GLU A 86 3.33 24.12 -3.75
N THR A 87 3.51 25.21 -3.02
CA THR A 87 3.46 26.57 -3.56
C THR A 87 4.88 27.12 -3.62
N HIS A 88 5.13 28.10 -4.50
CA HIS A 88 6.39 28.85 -4.49
C HIS A 88 6.12 30.20 -3.83
N ASP A 89 6.94 30.58 -2.85
CA ASP A 89 6.87 31.91 -2.26
C ASP A 89 7.40 32.99 -3.25
N GLU A 90 7.24 34.27 -2.89
CA GLU A 90 7.71 35.39 -3.71
C GLU A 90 9.24 35.40 -3.94
N GLN A 91 9.99 34.55 -3.21
CA GLN A 91 11.43 34.40 -3.27
C GLN A 91 11.85 33.14 -4.05
N GLY A 92 10.89 32.35 -4.55
CA GLY A 92 11.12 31.15 -5.34
C GLY A 92 11.35 29.88 -4.53
N ASN A 93 11.16 29.89 -3.21
CA ASN A 93 11.28 28.70 -2.39
C ASN A 93 10.01 27.85 -2.44
N ALA A 94 10.16 26.53 -2.51
CA ALA A 94 9.05 25.59 -2.41
C ALA A 94 8.55 25.52 -0.96
N VAL A 95 7.28 25.85 -0.75
CA VAL A 95 6.56 25.73 0.52
C VAL A 95 5.54 24.61 0.38
N SER A 96 5.78 23.51 1.08
CA SER A 96 4.82 22.41 1.18
C SER A 96 3.75 22.75 2.20
N HIS A 97 2.49 22.79 1.77
CA HIS A 97 1.36 22.88 2.68
C HIS A 97 0.84 21.47 2.97
N ASP A 98 0.90 21.09 4.25
CA ASP A 98 0.17 19.91 4.73
C ASP A 98 -1.31 20.05 4.39
N ALA A 99 -1.93 18.90 4.14
CA ALA A 99 -3.26 18.82 3.57
C ALA A 99 -4.38 18.74 4.62
#